data_AF-A0A9X2E4M1-F1
#
_entry.id   AF-A0A9X2E4M1-F1
#
_cell.length_a   1.000
_cell.length_b   1.000
_cell.length_c   1.000
_cell.angle_alpha   90.00
_cell.angle_beta   90.00
_cell.angle_gamma   90.00
#
_symmetry.space_group_name_H-M   'P 1'
#
loop_
_entity.id
_entity.type
_entity.pdbx_description
1 polymer ?
#
loop_
_entity_poly.entity_id
_entity_poly.type
_entity_poly.pdbx_seq_one_letter_code
_entity_poly.pdbx_strand_id
1 'polypeptide(L)'
;SRRASTRPCSSSARASAGGQLAANPALTTTPAARALLEQGRVDARLLLLLGQQLASAPLSVADFPVGPNETDGVRHLLVLSGYNGADVPADPTATADATTWLGSQSGEFVPSAVESTPQGLLVTLDLDEPTGLLPGAP
;
A
#
# COMPACT_ATOMS: atom_id res chain seq x y z
N SER A 1 36.84 -5.10 -10.80
CA SER A 1 35.85 -4.20 -11.41
C SER A 1 34.45 -4.70 -11.14
N ARG A 2 33.63 -3.89 -10.45
CA ARG A 2 32.22 -4.18 -10.14
C ARG A 2 31.44 -4.38 -11.45
N ARG A 3 30.74 -5.50 -11.59
CA ARG A 3 29.68 -5.64 -12.60
C ARG A 3 28.48 -4.83 -12.10
N ALA A 4 27.99 -3.93 -12.95
CA ALA A 4 26.71 -3.27 -12.76
C ALA A 4 25.62 -4.34 -12.62
N SER A 5 24.93 -4.38 -11.48
CA SER A 5 23.73 -5.18 -11.29
C SER A 5 22.55 -4.33 -11.72
N THR A 6 22.17 -4.41 -13.00
CA THR A 6 20.91 -3.84 -13.49
C THR A 6 19.77 -4.57 -12.76
N ARG A 7 18.97 -3.91 -11.93
CA ARG A 7 17.79 -4.52 -11.27
C ARG A 7 16.47 -4.03 -11.91
N PRO A 8 16.01 -4.62 -13.03
CA PRO A 8 14.67 -4.34 -13.56
C PRO A 8 13.54 -5.21 -12.95
N CYS A 9 13.78 -5.93 -11.83
CA CYS A 9 12.79 -6.86 -11.27
C CYS A 9 11.78 -6.24 -10.28
N SER A 10 12.06 -5.08 -9.66
CA SER A 10 11.17 -4.55 -8.61
C SER A 10 9.81 -4.10 -9.17
N SER A 11 9.78 -3.47 -10.34
CA SER A 11 8.52 -3.04 -10.97
C SER A 11 7.64 -4.23 -11.40
N SER A 12 8.23 -5.30 -11.97
CA SER A 12 7.43 -6.48 -12.35
C SER A 12 6.93 -7.26 -11.14
N ALA A 13 7.73 -7.36 -10.07
CA ALA A 13 7.31 -7.98 -8.81
C ALA A 13 6.15 -7.20 -8.18
N ARG A 14 6.24 -5.86 -8.14
CA ARG A 14 5.13 -5.01 -7.70
C ARG A 14 3.88 -5.15 -8.56
N ALA A 15 4.03 -5.18 -9.89
CA ALA A 15 2.88 -5.35 -10.79
C ALA A 15 2.21 -6.72 -10.59
N SER A 16 2.99 -7.78 -10.37
CA SER A 16 2.46 -9.11 -10.05
C SER A 16 1.68 -9.11 -8.73
N ALA A 17 2.27 -8.60 -7.64
CA ALA A 17 1.60 -8.51 -6.34
C ALA A 17 0.37 -7.58 -6.38
N GLY A 18 0.50 -6.42 -7.02
CA GLY A 18 -0.60 -5.47 -7.22
C GLY A 18 -1.74 -6.05 -8.05
N GLY A 19 -1.44 -6.86 -9.08
CA GLY A 19 -2.43 -7.61 -9.84
C GLY A 19 -3.19 -8.64 -8.99
N GLN A 20 -2.49 -9.34 -8.08
CA GLN A 20 -3.14 -10.26 -7.12
C GLN A 20 -4.06 -9.52 -6.14
N LEU A 21 -3.62 -8.38 -5.61
CA LEU A 21 -4.47 -7.54 -4.75
C LEU A 21 -5.69 -7.02 -5.52
N ALA A 22 -5.49 -6.51 -6.74
CA ALA A 22 -6.57 -6.03 -7.59
C ALA A 22 -7.58 -7.14 -7.94
N ALA A 23 -7.16 -8.40 -8.01
CA ALA A 23 -8.06 -9.53 -8.22
C ALA A 23 -8.77 -10.02 -6.94
N ASN A 24 -8.37 -9.54 -5.76
CA ASN A 24 -8.94 -9.97 -4.49
C ASN A 24 -10.34 -9.35 -4.28
N PRO A 25 -11.42 -10.15 -4.16
CA PRO A 25 -12.77 -9.64 -3.97
C PRO A 25 -13.01 -8.94 -2.62
N ALA A 26 -12.12 -9.14 -1.63
CA ALA A 26 -12.17 -8.45 -0.35
C ALA A 26 -11.52 -7.06 -0.39
N LEU A 27 -10.87 -6.67 -1.50
CA LEU A 27 -10.31 -5.34 -1.69
C LEU A 27 -11.22 -4.51 -2.60
N THR A 28 -11.74 -3.40 -2.06
CA THR A 28 -12.43 -2.39 -2.85
C THR A 28 -11.48 -1.24 -3.18
N THR A 29 -11.40 -0.86 -4.46
CA THR A 29 -10.55 0.23 -4.94
C THR A 29 -11.29 1.10 -5.96
N THR A 30 -10.93 2.36 -6.06
CA THR A 30 -11.28 3.16 -7.24
C THR A 30 -10.56 2.62 -8.50
N PRO A 31 -11.06 2.90 -9.72
CA PRO A 31 -10.38 2.51 -10.96
C PRO A 31 -8.96 3.08 -11.07
N ALA A 32 -8.72 4.28 -10.57
CA ALA A 32 -7.41 4.92 -10.58
C ALA A 32 -6.42 4.21 -9.63
N ALA A 33 -6.84 3.93 -8.39
CA ALA A 33 -6.04 3.17 -7.44
C ALA A 33 -5.71 1.76 -7.96
N ARG A 34 -6.70 1.10 -8.56
CA ARG A 34 -6.53 -0.20 -9.21
C ARG A 34 -5.46 -0.18 -10.30
N ALA A 35 -5.49 0.83 -11.17
CA ALA A 35 -4.51 0.95 -12.25
C ALA A 35 -3.08 1.11 -11.71
N LEU A 36 -2.88 1.83 -10.60
CA LEU A 36 -1.57 1.97 -9.96
C LEU A 36 -1.05 0.66 -9.39
N LEU A 37 -1.92 -0.16 -8.80
CA LEU A 37 -1.58 -1.51 -8.34
C LEU A 37 -1.13 -2.39 -9.51
N GLU A 38 -1.95 -2.48 -10.56
CA GLU A 38 -1.69 -3.34 -11.73
C GLU A 38 -0.43 -2.90 -12.50
N GLN A 39 -0.10 -1.60 -12.49
CA GLN A 39 1.13 -1.07 -13.10
C GLN A 39 2.38 -1.24 -12.24
N GLY A 40 2.26 -1.77 -11.02
CA GLY A 40 3.39 -1.92 -10.09
C GLY A 40 3.96 -0.60 -9.59
N ARG A 41 3.10 0.41 -9.45
CA ARG A 41 3.45 1.78 -9.05
C ARG A 41 3.20 2.09 -7.58
N VAL A 42 2.96 1.07 -6.75
CA VAL A 42 2.70 1.22 -5.30
C VAL A 42 3.82 0.54 -4.54
N ASP A 43 4.39 1.22 -3.54
CA ASP A 43 5.48 0.70 -2.69
C ASP A 43 5.20 -0.74 -2.21
N ALA A 44 6.21 -1.61 -2.28
CA ALA A 44 6.11 -3.01 -1.91
C ALA A 44 5.59 -3.24 -0.48
N ARG A 45 5.92 -2.37 0.47
CA ARG A 45 5.45 -2.45 1.85
C ARG A 45 3.96 -2.21 1.95
N LEU A 46 3.42 -1.23 1.22
CA LEU A 46 1.97 -1.02 1.15
C LEU A 46 1.27 -2.24 0.56
N LEU A 47 1.81 -2.84 -0.50
CA LEU A 47 1.25 -4.07 -1.09
C LEU A 47 1.20 -5.21 -0.07
N LEU A 48 2.27 -5.40 0.70
CA LEU A 48 2.36 -6.45 1.71
C LEU A 48 1.45 -6.19 2.92
N LEU A 49 1.36 -4.94 3.39
CA LEU A 49 0.44 -4.55 4.48
C LEU A 49 -1.01 -4.85 4.09
N LEU A 50 -1.42 -4.43 2.89
CA LEU A 50 -2.76 -4.71 2.37
C LEU A 50 -2.99 -6.22 2.25
N GLY A 51 -2.04 -6.97 1.67
CA GLY A 51 -2.14 -8.41 1.50
C GLY A 51 -2.29 -9.17 2.83
N GLN A 52 -1.54 -8.77 3.85
CA GLN A 52 -1.63 -9.35 5.20
C GLN A 52 -3.03 -9.16 5.80
N GLN A 53 -3.57 -7.95 5.72
CA GLN A 53 -4.88 -7.66 6.30
C GLN A 53 -6.02 -8.29 5.51
N LEU A 54 -5.91 -8.32 4.18
CA LEU A 54 -6.88 -8.97 3.29
C LEU A 54 -6.94 -10.49 3.45
N ALA A 55 -5.96 -11.11 4.10
CA ALA A 55 -6.02 -12.52 4.45
C ALA A 55 -7.08 -12.83 5.52
N SER A 56 -7.50 -11.82 6.30
CA SER A 56 -8.47 -11.98 7.39
C SER A 56 -9.74 -11.15 7.21
N ALA A 57 -9.66 -9.96 6.61
CA ALA A 57 -10.81 -9.05 6.56
C ALA A 57 -10.79 -8.10 5.34
N PRO A 58 -11.96 -7.60 4.90
CA PRO A 58 -12.03 -6.67 3.77
C PRO A 58 -11.41 -5.30 4.04
N LEU A 59 -10.88 -4.68 2.98
CA LEU A 59 -10.35 -3.31 2.98
C LEU A 59 -10.94 -2.48 1.84
N SER A 60 -10.99 -1.17 2.04
CA SER A 60 -11.25 -0.20 0.97
C SER A 60 -10.11 0.80 0.87
N VAL A 61 -9.66 1.05 -0.36
CA VAL A 61 -8.60 2.01 -0.69
C VAL A 61 -9.15 3.03 -1.67
N ALA A 62 -9.14 4.30 -1.26
CA ALA A 62 -9.61 5.39 -2.11
C ALA A 62 -8.57 5.75 -3.19
N ASP A 63 -7.30 5.88 -2.79
CA ASP A 63 -6.24 6.33 -3.68
C ASP A 63 -4.83 5.98 -3.18
N PHE A 64 -3.84 6.10 -4.08
CA PHE A 64 -2.42 6.14 -3.79
C PHE A 64 -1.85 7.49 -4.29
N PRO A 65 -2.00 8.57 -3.51
CA PRO A 65 -1.71 9.92 -3.97
C PRO A 65 -0.21 10.14 -4.17
N VAL A 66 0.13 11.17 -4.94
CA VAL A 66 1.52 11.60 -5.13
C VAL A 66 2.00 12.25 -3.84
N GLY A 67 3.01 11.65 -3.21
CA GLY A 67 3.71 12.23 -2.07
C GLY A 67 4.64 13.39 -2.44
N PRO A 68 5.00 14.23 -1.47
CA PRO A 68 6.03 15.25 -1.68
C PRO A 68 7.37 14.58 -2.02
N ASN A 69 8.06 15.10 -3.03
CA ASN A 69 9.36 14.61 -3.50
C ASN A 69 9.35 13.22 -4.17
N GLU A 70 8.18 12.61 -4.42
CA GLU A 70 8.08 11.42 -5.27
C GLU A 70 8.42 11.77 -6.72
N THR A 71 9.49 11.16 -7.25
CA THR A 71 10.01 11.45 -8.61
C THR A 71 10.21 10.21 -9.47
N ASP A 72 10.22 9.03 -8.86
CA ASP A 72 10.37 7.73 -9.53
C ASP A 72 9.04 7.14 -10.03
N GLY A 73 7.92 7.79 -9.68
CA GLY A 73 6.58 7.37 -10.05
C GLY A 73 5.98 6.28 -9.18
N VAL A 74 6.66 5.86 -8.10
CA VAL A 74 6.16 4.93 -7.08
C VAL A 74 5.44 5.71 -5.98
N ARG A 75 4.28 5.22 -5.57
CA ARG A 75 3.44 5.79 -4.52
C ARG A 75 3.80 5.18 -3.17
N HIS A 76 4.17 6.05 -2.24
CA HIS A 76 4.49 5.72 -0.85
C HIS A 76 3.36 6.14 0.11
N LEU A 77 2.30 6.73 -0.44
CA LEU A 77 1.11 7.15 0.28
C LEU A 77 -0.08 6.26 -0.08
N LEU A 78 -0.92 6.00 0.91
CA LEU A 78 -2.17 5.24 0.79
C LEU A 78 -3.30 6.01 1.48
N VAL A 79 -4.46 6.13 0.84
CA VAL A 79 -5.70 6.57 1.51
C VAL A 79 -6.56 5.35 1.80
N LEU A 80 -6.54 4.89 3.05
CA LEU A 80 -7.37 3.79 3.53
C LEU A 80 -8.77 4.33 3.89
N SER A 81 -9.76 3.97 3.08
CA SER A 81 -11.14 4.47 3.22
C SER A 81 -12.09 3.45 3.84
N GLY A 82 -11.62 2.24 4.13
CA GLY A 82 -12.41 1.25 4.84
C GLY A 82 -11.55 0.14 5.44
N TYR A 83 -11.97 -0.36 6.59
CA TYR A 83 -11.26 -1.33 7.40
C TYR A 83 -12.24 -2.34 8.01
N ASN A 84 -11.97 -3.63 7.84
CA ASN A 84 -12.85 -4.73 8.24
C ASN A 84 -14.29 -4.61 7.67
N GLY A 85 -14.42 -4.06 6.47
CA GLY A 85 -15.71 -3.85 5.80
C GLY A 85 -16.52 -2.63 6.27
N ALA A 86 -15.99 -1.82 7.20
CA ALA A 86 -16.62 -0.58 7.65
C ALA A 86 -15.87 0.65 7.11
N ASP A 87 -16.59 1.75 6.91
CA ASP A 87 -16.06 2.98 6.29
C ASP A 87 -15.17 3.78 7.25
N VAL A 88 -14.06 4.31 6.74
CA VAL A 88 -13.11 5.16 7.46
C VAL A 88 -13.07 6.53 6.76
N PRO A 89 -13.23 7.66 7.47
CA PRO A 89 -13.26 7.79 8.93
C PRO A 89 -14.67 7.77 9.54
N ALA A 90 -15.72 7.48 8.75
CA ALA A 90 -17.11 7.65 9.17
C ALA A 90 -17.50 6.72 10.33
N ASP A 91 -16.92 5.51 10.39
CA ASP A 91 -17.04 4.60 11.53
C ASP A 91 -15.87 4.83 12.52
N PRO A 92 -16.15 5.29 13.76
CA PRO A 92 -15.11 5.61 14.73
C PRO A 92 -14.39 4.35 15.25
N THR A 93 -15.08 3.21 15.35
CA THR A 93 -14.48 1.95 15.80
C THR A 93 -13.54 1.43 14.73
N ALA A 94 -13.98 1.39 13.46
CA ALA A 94 -13.12 0.97 12.35
C ALA A 94 -11.89 1.88 12.21
N THR A 95 -12.06 3.19 12.40
CA THR A 95 -10.96 4.15 12.35
C THR A 95 -9.94 3.92 13.47
N ALA A 96 -10.41 3.69 14.71
CA ALA A 96 -9.54 3.40 15.85
C ALA A 96 -8.80 2.07 15.68
N ASP A 97 -9.48 1.04 15.19
CA ASP A 97 -8.89 -0.27 14.94
C ASP A 97 -7.85 -0.21 13.81
N ALA A 98 -8.15 0.50 12.72
CA ALA A 98 -7.21 0.72 11.62
C ALA A 98 -5.98 1.49 12.09
N THR A 99 -6.16 2.54 12.89
CA THR A 99 -5.05 3.32 13.46
C THR A 99 -4.19 2.46 14.39
N THR A 100 -4.81 1.63 15.22
CA THR A 100 -4.10 0.70 16.12
C THR A 100 -3.30 -0.33 15.33
N TRP A 101 -3.89 -0.90 14.27
CA TRP A 101 -3.21 -1.81 13.38
C TRP A 101 -2.00 -1.15 12.72
N LEU A 102 -2.16 0.04 12.13
CA LEU A 102 -1.06 0.79 11.51
C LEU A 102 0.02 1.19 12.53
N GLY A 103 -0.36 1.54 13.76
CA GLY A 103 0.57 1.84 14.84
C GLY A 103 1.30 0.62 15.41
N SER A 104 0.81 -0.60 15.12
CA SER A 104 1.44 -1.86 15.56
C SER A 104 2.50 -2.40 14.58
N GLN A 105 2.70 -1.74 13.45
CA GLN A 105 3.73 -2.13 12.48
C GLN A 105 5.13 -1.98 13.06
N SER A 106 6.09 -2.73 12.52
CA SER A 106 7.47 -2.74 13.02
C SER A 106 8.49 -2.84 11.88
N GLY A 107 9.73 -2.46 12.17
CA GLY A 107 10.81 -2.46 11.19
C GLY A 107 10.51 -1.56 10.00
N GLU A 108 10.73 -2.08 8.79
CA GLU A 108 10.56 -1.34 7.54
C GLU A 108 9.12 -0.92 7.23
N PHE A 109 8.13 -1.51 7.91
CA PHE A 109 6.70 -1.30 7.65
C PHE A 109 6.07 -0.20 8.50
N VAL A 110 6.84 0.43 9.41
CA VAL A 110 6.34 1.52 10.25
C VAL A 110 6.00 2.73 9.36
N PRO A 111 4.75 3.21 9.34
CA PRO A 111 4.44 4.46 8.67
C PRO A 111 5.14 5.64 9.34
N SER A 112 5.66 6.58 8.54
CA SER A 112 6.22 7.83 9.06
C SER A 112 5.10 8.79 9.52
N ALA A 113 3.90 8.65 8.95
CA ALA A 113 2.70 9.34 9.41
C ALA A 113 1.42 8.52 9.14
N VAL A 114 0.43 8.69 10.01
CA VAL A 114 -0.96 8.25 9.82
C VAL A 114 -1.87 9.41 10.21
N GLU A 115 -2.55 10.00 9.24
CA GLU A 115 -3.36 11.20 9.43
C GLU A 115 -4.81 10.94 9.04
N SER A 116 -5.76 11.36 9.88
CA SER A 116 -7.18 11.29 9.53
C SER A 116 -7.57 12.43 8.61
N THR A 117 -8.21 12.09 7.49
CA THR A 117 -8.71 13.03 6.47
C THR A 117 -10.18 12.75 6.18
N PRO A 118 -10.92 13.66 5.54
CA PRO A 118 -12.29 13.38 5.11
C PRO A 118 -12.45 12.17 4.20
N GLN A 119 -11.39 11.73 3.50
CA GLN A 119 -11.40 10.61 2.56
C GLN A 119 -10.97 9.27 3.18
N GLY A 120 -10.46 9.28 4.41
CA GLY A 120 -9.90 8.10 5.08
C GLY A 120 -8.65 8.42 5.89
N LEU A 121 -7.93 7.37 6.29
CA LEU A 121 -6.59 7.52 6.87
C LEU A 121 -5.56 7.67 5.74
N LEU A 122 -4.85 8.79 5.71
CA LEU A 122 -3.66 8.97 4.89
C LEU A 122 -2.47 8.35 5.60
N VAL A 123 -1.93 7.29 5.03
CA VAL A 123 -0.76 6.57 5.50
C VAL A 123 0.43 6.97 4.64
N THR A 124 1.53 7.40 5.26
CA THR A 124 2.76 7.80 4.58
C THR A 124 3.89 6.86 4.99
N LEU A 125 4.61 6.32 4.01
CA LEU A 125 5.89 5.62 4.23
C LEU A 125 7.07 6.50 3.82
N ASP A 126 8.25 6.21 4.37
CA ASP A 126 9.50 6.83 3.91
C ASP A 126 9.79 6.47 2.45
N LEU A 127 10.45 7.36 1.70
CA LEU A 127 10.73 7.17 0.28
C LEU A 127 11.81 6.10 -0.03
N ASP A 128 12.54 5.64 0.99
CA ASP A 128 13.54 4.58 0.84
C ASP A 128 12.85 3.22 0.90
N GLU A 129 12.31 2.77 -0.22
CA GLU A 129 11.68 1.46 -0.34
C GLU A 129 12.73 0.32 -0.23
N PRO A 130 12.60 -0.60 0.74
CA PRO A 130 13.55 -1.68 0.91
C PRO A 130 13.53 -2.66 -0.27
N THR A 131 14.70 -3.08 -0.72
CA THR A 131 14.80 -4.07 -1.80
C THR A 131 14.61 -5.50 -1.30
N GLY A 132 13.99 -6.37 -2.12
CA GLY A 132 13.90 -7.81 -1.84
C GLY A 132 12.72 -8.24 -0.97
N LEU A 133 11.77 -7.33 -0.70
CA LEU A 133 10.53 -7.65 0.04
C LEU A 133 9.57 -8.55 -0.75
N LEU A 134 9.50 -8.36 -2.06
CA LEU A 134 8.66 -9.17 -2.95
C LEU A 134 9.49 -10.28 -3.58
N PRO A 135 8.92 -11.49 -3.75
CA PRO A 135 9.55 -12.51 -4.55
C PRO A 135 9.71 -11.99 -5.99
N GLY A 136 10.78 -12.44 -6.67
CA GLY A 136 10.92 -12.16 -8.10
C GLY A 136 9.65 -12.60 -8.84
N ALA A 137 9.18 -11.78 -9.77
CA ALA A 137 8.12 -12.22 -10.68
C ALA A 137 8.58 -13.52 -11.39
N PRO A 138 7.69 -14.53 -11.52
CA PRO A 138 8.02 -15.78 -12.21
C PRO A 138 8.39 -15.55 -13.68
#